data_AF-A0A920Q4S1-F1
#
_entry.id   AF-A0A920Q4S1-F1
#
_cell.length_a   1.000
_cell.length_b   1.000
_cell.length_c   1.000
_cell.angle_alpha   90.00
_cell.angle_beta   90.00
_cell.angle_gamma   90.00
#
_symmetry.space_group_name_H-M   'P 1'
#
loop_
_entity.id
_entity.type
_entity.pdbx_description
1 polymer ?
#
loop_
_entity_poly.entity_id
_entity_poly.type
_entity_poly.pdbx_seq_one_letter_code
_entity_poly.pdbx_strand_id
1 'polypeptide(L)'
;MPPINNVVDVSNYVMLELGQPSHTYDLAALTGGGGTGPALRVPRAVEGETVETLDGVVRTLSASDGVIADGDDAAIGIARGHGRCIDRDQR
;
A
#
# COMPACT_ATOMS: atom_id res chain seq x y z
N MET A 1 -14.15 -7.22 12.72
CA MET A 1 -12.84 -7.38 12.05
C MET A 1 -12.15 -8.55 12.74
N PRO A 2 -11.92 -9.68 12.06
CA PRO A 2 -11.19 -10.79 12.67
C PRO A 2 -9.73 -10.35 12.92
N PRO A 3 -9.12 -10.73 14.05
CA PRO A 3 -7.73 -10.42 14.36
C PRO A 3 -6.79 -11.10 13.36
N ILE A 4 -5.74 -10.41 12.93
CA ILE A 4 -4.76 -10.90 11.94
C ILE A 4 -3.42 -11.14 12.61
N ASN A 5 -2.77 -10.08 13.10
CA ASN A 5 -1.53 -10.13 13.88
C ASN A 5 -1.45 -8.90 14.80
N ASN A 6 -0.54 -8.91 15.79
CA ASN A 6 -0.45 -7.86 16.81
C ASN A 6 -0.20 -6.44 16.24
N VAL A 7 0.58 -6.30 15.17
CA VAL A 7 0.89 -5.00 14.55
C VAL A 7 -0.32 -4.47 13.78
N VAL A 8 -0.93 -5.32 12.96
CA VAL A 8 -2.13 -5.01 12.18
C VAL A 8 -3.30 -4.71 13.10
N ASP A 9 -3.46 -5.45 14.19
CA ASP A 9 -4.55 -5.27 15.16
C ASP A 9 -4.41 -3.96 15.95
N VAL A 10 -3.20 -3.55 16.32
CA VAL A 10 -2.96 -2.25 16.95
C VAL A 10 -3.26 -1.10 15.97
N SER A 11 -2.84 -1.20 14.72
CA SER A 11 -3.16 -0.21 13.69
C SER A 11 -4.68 -0.10 13.48
N ASN A 12 -5.39 -1.23 13.46
CA ASN A 12 -6.85 -1.26 13.37
C ASN A 12 -7.55 -0.66 14.59
N TYR A 13 -7.02 -0.92 15.79
CA TYR A 13 -7.55 -0.35 17.03
C TYR A 13 -7.39 1.17 17.07
N VAL A 14 -6.20 1.68 16.74
CA VAL A 14 -5.93 3.12 16.67
C VAL A 14 -6.76 3.79 15.56
N MET A 15 -6.95 3.12 14.42
CA MET A 15 -7.84 3.61 13.35
C MET A 15 -9.28 3.77 13.85
N LEU A 16 -9.80 2.81 14.63
CA LEU A 16 -11.16 2.88 15.18
C LEU A 16 -11.28 3.97 16.26
N GLU A 17 -10.24 4.17 17.06
CA GLU A 17 -10.20 5.18 18.12
C GLU A 17 -10.14 6.62 17.55
N LEU A 18 -9.31 6.85 16.53
CA LEU A 18 -9.06 8.18 15.97
C LEU A 18 -9.88 8.49 14.70
N GLY A 19 -10.56 7.49 14.14
CA GLY A 19 -11.27 7.61 12.86
C GLY A 19 -10.36 7.87 11.65
N GLN A 20 -9.05 7.66 11.78
CA GLN A 20 -8.05 7.88 10.72
C GLN A 20 -7.56 6.54 10.17
N PRO A 21 -7.78 6.24 8.89
CA PRO A 21 -7.25 5.04 8.26
C PRO A 21 -5.73 5.02 8.32
N SER A 22 -5.16 3.93 8.84
CA SER A 22 -3.72 3.70 8.90
C SER A 22 -3.35 2.49 8.05
N HIS A 23 -2.16 2.52 7.45
CA HIS A 23 -1.61 1.40 6.69
C HIS A 23 -0.12 1.26 6.98
N THR A 24 0.32 0.05 7.27
CA THR A 24 1.70 -0.29 7.61
C THR A 24 2.44 -0.82 6.38
N TYR A 25 3.74 -0.66 6.27
CA TYR A 25 4.55 -1.25 5.19
C TYR A 25 5.80 -1.87 5.82
N ASP A 26 6.29 -3.01 5.32
CA ASP A 26 7.58 -3.52 5.77
C ASP A 26 8.70 -2.64 5.21
N LEU A 27 9.39 -1.94 6.11
CA LEU A 27 10.51 -1.08 5.75
C LEU A 27 11.67 -1.87 5.11
N ALA A 28 11.81 -3.16 5.44
CA ALA A 28 12.84 -4.02 4.85
C ALA A 28 12.50 -4.43 3.40
N ALA A 29 11.22 -4.42 3.03
CA ALA A 29 10.76 -4.70 1.67
C ALA A 29 10.84 -3.46 0.75
N LEU A 30 10.83 -2.26 1.32
CA LEU A 30 10.96 -1.02 0.57
C LEU A 30 12.38 -0.83 0.01
N THR A 31 12.48 -0.65 -1.30
CA THR A 31 13.74 -0.36 -1.99
C THR A 31 13.75 1.06 -2.56
N GLY A 32 14.92 1.47 -3.06
CA GLY A 32 15.09 2.77 -3.70
C GLY A 32 15.01 3.97 -2.76
N GLY A 33 15.85 4.97 -3.00
CA GLY A 33 15.86 6.23 -2.24
C GLY A 33 17.15 7.03 -2.36
N GLY A 34 17.94 6.75 -3.40
CA GLY A 34 19.05 7.60 -3.83
C GLY A 34 20.10 7.87 -2.74
N GLY A 35 20.41 6.87 -1.90
CA GLY A 35 21.41 6.99 -0.84
C GLY A 35 20.89 7.54 0.51
N THR A 36 19.58 7.77 0.65
CA THR A 36 18.96 8.31 1.88
C THR A 36 18.21 7.26 2.71
N GLY A 37 18.17 6.00 2.25
CA GLY A 37 17.35 4.92 2.83
C GLY A 37 16.14 4.58 1.94
N PRO A 38 15.23 3.70 2.40
CA PRO A 38 14.02 3.34 1.66
C PRO A 38 13.10 4.54 1.41
N ALA A 39 12.42 4.57 0.27
CA ALA A 39 11.51 5.65 -0.10
C ALA A 39 10.12 5.12 -0.47
N LEU A 40 9.11 5.91 -0.10
CA LEU A 40 7.71 5.68 -0.47
C LEU A 40 7.26 6.82 -1.39
N ARG A 41 6.71 6.48 -2.55
CA ARG A 41 6.20 7.40 -3.56
C ARG A 41 4.71 7.14 -3.80
N VAL A 42 3.99 8.18 -4.23
CA VAL A 42 2.57 8.06 -4.59
C VAL A 42 2.33 8.57 -6.02
N PRO A 43 2.85 7.88 -7.05
CA PRO A 43 2.62 8.27 -8.44
C PRO A 43 1.17 7.96 -8.90
N ARG A 44 0.83 8.46 -10.08
CA ARG A 44 -0.33 7.96 -10.83
C ARG A 44 0.05 6.65 -11.52
N ALA A 45 -0.91 5.74 -11.63
CA ALA A 45 -0.72 4.52 -12.39
C ALA A 45 -0.41 4.82 -13.86
N VAL A 46 0.32 3.92 -14.50
CA VAL A 46 0.42 3.90 -15.96
C VAL A 46 -0.85 3.24 -16.51
N GLU A 47 -1.39 3.79 -17.61
CA GLU A 47 -2.59 3.21 -18.23
C GLU A 47 -2.33 1.74 -18.64
N GLY A 48 -3.15 0.82 -18.14
CA GLY A 48 -2.99 -0.61 -18.39
C GLY A 48 -2.01 -1.32 -17.46
N GLU A 49 -1.42 -0.63 -16.49
CA GLU A 49 -0.57 -1.24 -15.46
C GLU A 49 -1.35 -2.28 -14.65
N THR A 50 -0.69 -3.37 -14.25
CA THR A 50 -1.33 -4.44 -13.49
C THR A 50 -0.70 -4.60 -12.12
N VAL A 51 -1.54 -4.72 -11.10
CA VAL A 51 -1.09 -5.04 -9.73
C VAL A 51 -1.89 -6.19 -9.16
N GLU A 52 -1.21 -7.11 -8.48
CA GLU A 52 -1.83 -8.22 -7.76
C GLU A 52 -2.17 -7.76 -6.33
N THR A 53 -3.46 -7.82 -5.97
CA THR A 53 -3.93 -7.41 -4.64
C THR A 53 -3.92 -8.57 -3.63
N LEU A 54 -4.07 -8.27 -2.33
CA LEU A 54 -4.10 -9.25 -1.22
C LEU A 54 -5.10 -10.39 -1.37
N ASP A 55 -6.18 -10.14 -2.10
CA ASP A 55 -7.21 -11.12 -2.46
C ASP A 55 -6.74 -12.10 -3.56
N GLY A 56 -5.49 -11.96 -4.05
CA GLY A 56 -4.91 -12.76 -5.12
C GLY A 56 -5.44 -12.36 -6.51
N VAL A 57 -6.12 -11.22 -6.62
CA VAL A 57 -6.73 -10.76 -7.87
C VAL A 57 -5.78 -9.80 -8.57
N VAL A 58 -5.47 -10.07 -9.83
CA VAL A 58 -4.75 -9.11 -10.68
C VAL A 58 -5.73 -8.08 -11.19
N ARG A 59 -5.44 -6.80 -10.96
CA ARG A 59 -6.26 -5.67 -11.38
C ARG A 59 -5.51 -4.79 -12.36
N THR A 60 -6.15 -4.45 -13.47
CA THR A 60 -5.66 -3.43 -14.41
C THR A 60 -6.04 -2.04 -13.92
N LEU A 61 -5.08 -1.13 -13.92
CA LEU A 61 -5.20 0.24 -13.46
C LEU A 61 -5.37 1.19 -14.64
N SER A 62 -6.13 2.26 -14.40
CA SER A 62 -6.23 3.40 -15.32
C SER A 62 -5.27 4.49 -14.88
N ALA A 63 -4.89 5.40 -15.77
CA ALA A 63 -4.04 6.55 -15.45
C ALA A 63 -4.64 7.51 -14.38
N SER A 64 -5.92 7.35 -14.07
CA SER A 64 -6.61 8.08 -13.00
C SER A 64 -6.39 7.47 -11.61
N ASP A 65 -5.86 6.25 -11.53
CA ASP A 65 -5.63 5.56 -10.27
C ASP A 65 -4.37 6.07 -9.57
N GLY A 66 -4.45 6.25 -8.25
CA GLY A 66 -3.29 6.52 -7.41
C GLY A 66 -2.62 5.20 -7.02
N VAL A 67 -1.31 5.14 -7.13
CA VAL A 67 -0.50 3.97 -6.80
C VAL A 67 0.48 4.35 -5.71
N ILE A 68 0.77 3.42 -4.82
CA ILE A 68 1.85 3.52 -3.86
C ILE A 68 2.99 2.69 -4.43
N ALA A 69 4.13 3.33 -4.62
CA ALA A 69 5.33 2.73 -5.20
C ALA A 69 6.51 2.92 -4.25
N ASP A 70 7.49 2.04 -4.35
CA ASP A 70 8.76 2.22 -3.66
C ASP A 70 9.65 3.24 -4.40
N GLY A 71 10.90 3.39 -3.94
CA GLY A 71 11.84 4.34 -4.53
C GLY A 71 12.36 3.96 -5.91
N ASP A 72 12.14 2.72 -6.35
CA ASP A 72 12.50 2.19 -7.67
C ASP A 72 11.28 2.21 -8.64
N ASP A 73 10.20 2.89 -8.25
CA ASP A 73 8.92 3.00 -8.96
C ASP A 73 8.19 1.65 -9.15
N ALA A 74 8.48 0.64 -8.30
CA ALA A 74 7.71 -0.59 -8.28
C ALA A 74 6.40 -0.39 -7.51
N ALA A 75 5.26 -0.68 -8.15
CA ALA A 75 3.95 -0.60 -7.53
C ALA A 75 3.78 -1.68 -6.45
N ILE A 76 3.59 -1.24 -5.21
CA ILE A 76 3.33 -2.12 -4.06
C ILE A 76 1.84 -2.17 -3.70
N GLY A 77 1.12 -1.06 -3.88
CA GLY A 77 -0.30 -0.98 -3.54
C GLY A 77 -1.09 0.08 -4.30
N ILE A 78 -2.43 0.02 -4.19
CA ILE A 78 -3.33 0.99 -4.85
C ILE A 78 -3.90 1.94 -3.79
N ALA A 79 -3.80 3.25 -4.02
CA ALA A 79 -4.48 4.28 -3.24
C ALA A 79 -5.73 4.77 -3.98
N ARG A 80 -6.88 4.10 -3.80
CA ARG A 80 -8.16 4.62 -4.34
C ARG A 80 -8.77 5.62 -3.37
N GLY A 81 -9.42 6.66 -3.91
CA GLY A 81 -9.92 7.86 -3.20
C GLY A 81 -10.99 7.67 -2.11
N HIS A 82 -11.13 6.47 -1.55
CA HIS A 82 -11.94 6.15 -0.37
C HIS A 82 -11.15 5.21 0.54
N GLY A 83 -10.03 5.67 1.09
CA GLY A 83 -9.37 5.10 2.29
C GLY A 83 -9.05 3.60 2.32
N ARG A 84 -9.06 2.89 1.18
CA ARG A 84 -8.71 1.47 1.09
C ARG A 84 -7.49 1.29 0.21
N CYS A 85 -6.34 1.18 0.87
CA CYS A 85 -5.13 0.61 0.31
C CYS A 85 -5.20 -0.91 0.41
N ILE A 86 -4.90 -1.59 -0.70
CA ILE A 86 -4.82 -3.05 -0.78
C ILE A 86 -3.40 -3.36 -1.27
N ASP A 87 -2.61 -4.05 -0.44
CA ASP A 87 -1.15 -4.21 -0.62
C ASP A 87 -0.68 -5.59 -0.15
N ARG A 88 0.21 -6.23 -0.91
CA ARG A 88 0.65 -7.63 -0.75
C ARG A 88 1.38 -7.94 0.57
N ASP A 89 1.85 -6.94 1.32
CA ASP A 89 2.90 -7.11 2.34
C ASP A 89 2.41 -7.25 3.81
N GLN A 90 1.09 -7.34 4.04
CA GLN A 90 0.51 -7.32 5.40
C GLN A 90 0.33 -8.70 6.08
N ARG A 91 1.15 -9.70 5.77
CA ARG A 91 1.02 -11.04 6.38
C ARG A 91 1.93 -11.25 7.58
#